data_AF-A0A1C3IK90-F1
#
_entry.id   AF-A0A1C3IK90-F1
#
_cell.length_a   1.000
_cell.length_b   1.000
_cell.length_c   1.000
_cell.angle_alpha   90.00
_cell.angle_beta   90.00
_cell.angle_gamma   90.00
#
_symmetry.space_group_name_H-M   'P 1'
#
loop_
_entity.id
_entity.type
_entity.pdbx_description
1 polymer ?
#
loop_
_entity_poly.entity_id
_entity_poly.type
_entity_poly.pdbx_seq_one_letter_code
_entity_poly.pdbx_strand_id
1 'polypeptide(L)'
;MSRYNRGEKLSGSRFVQSYALDRLIDLVDQTETSEPEFVDEFMSDRRLEARFPQFAKLLPTFTQGYDRTAESALAQLAFLNTHFSVNQAMCDRIIGLCTRL
;
A
#
# COMPACT_ATOMS: atom_id res chain seq x y z
N MET A 1 -17.86 -6.04 -8.29
CA MET A 1 -17.98 -5.15 -7.11
C MET A 1 -17.00 -5.64 -6.06
N SER A 2 -16.24 -4.75 -5.39
CA SER A 2 -15.25 -5.14 -4.35
C SER A 2 -15.94 -5.51 -3.03
N ARG A 3 -15.23 -6.18 -2.10
CA ARG A 3 -15.72 -6.48 -0.74
C ARG A 3 -16.12 -5.20 0.00
N TYR A 4 -15.27 -4.19 -0.04
CA TYR A 4 -15.51 -2.87 0.55
C TYR A 4 -16.82 -2.24 0.03
N ASN A 5 -17.04 -2.25 -1.29
CA ASN A 5 -18.25 -1.67 -1.90
C ASN A 5 -19.53 -2.48 -1.67
N ARG A 6 -19.43 -3.70 -1.11
CA ARG A 6 -20.58 -4.49 -0.64
C ARG A 6 -20.90 -4.27 0.84
N GLY A 7 -20.14 -3.42 1.54
CA GLY A 7 -20.28 -3.19 2.98
C GLY A 7 -19.40 -4.08 3.85
N GLU A 8 -18.60 -4.98 3.29
CA GLU A 8 -17.65 -5.81 4.03
C GLU A 8 -16.37 -5.02 4.39
N LYS A 9 -16.54 -3.87 5.08
CA LYS A 9 -15.49 -2.87 5.30
C LYS A 9 -14.26 -3.44 6.03
N LEU A 10 -14.45 -4.26 7.06
CA LEU A 10 -13.34 -4.87 7.81
C LEU A 10 -12.52 -5.82 6.94
N SER A 11 -13.19 -6.61 6.09
CA SER A 11 -12.46 -7.49 5.16
C SER A 11 -11.73 -6.65 4.11
N GLY A 12 -12.40 -5.64 3.55
CA GLY A 12 -11.78 -4.71 2.60
C GLY A 12 -10.54 -4.01 3.16
N SER A 13 -10.61 -3.52 4.40
CA SER A 13 -9.49 -2.83 5.04
C SER A 13 -8.29 -3.75 5.26
N ARG A 14 -8.50 -5.00 5.69
CA ARG A 14 -7.40 -5.98 5.84
C ARG A 14 -6.71 -6.31 4.51
N PHE A 15 -7.47 -6.43 3.43
CA PHE A 15 -6.88 -6.70 2.10
C PHE A 15 -6.06 -5.53 1.56
N VAL A 16 -6.49 -4.30 1.79
CA VAL A 16 -5.81 -3.11 1.27
C VAL A 16 -4.71 -2.65 2.22
N GLN A 17 -5.05 -2.36 3.47
CA GLN A 17 -4.15 -1.70 4.41
C GLN A 17 -3.16 -2.66 5.09
N SER A 18 -3.33 -3.98 4.95
CA SER A 18 -2.35 -4.96 5.43
C SER A 18 -1.79 -5.76 4.25
N TYR A 19 -2.61 -6.61 3.62
CA TYR A 19 -2.09 -7.54 2.61
C TYR A 19 -1.45 -6.86 1.40
N ALA A 20 -2.05 -5.79 0.88
CA ALA A 20 -1.46 -5.05 -0.24
C ALA A 20 -0.27 -4.19 0.19
N LEU A 21 -0.27 -3.64 1.42
CA LEU A 21 0.89 -2.94 1.96
C LEU A 21 2.11 -3.88 2.06
N ASP A 22 1.94 -5.12 2.51
CA ASP A 22 3.04 -6.09 2.55
C ASP A 22 3.67 -6.27 1.16
N ARG A 23 2.86 -6.25 0.10
CA ARG A 23 3.36 -6.33 -1.29
C ARG A 23 4.11 -5.08 -1.73
N LEU A 24 3.80 -3.90 -1.17
CA LEU A 24 4.60 -2.70 -1.41
C LEU A 24 5.93 -2.75 -0.67
N ILE A 25 5.93 -3.27 0.55
CA ILE A 25 7.15 -3.49 1.34
C ILE A 25 8.08 -4.43 0.59
N ASP A 26 7.58 -5.51 -0.01
CA ASP A 26 8.37 -6.43 -0.84
C ASP A 26 9.04 -5.75 -2.06
N LEU A 27 8.55 -4.57 -2.47
CA LEU A 27 9.04 -3.81 -3.63
C LEU A 27 9.92 -2.62 -3.26
N VAL A 28 10.01 -2.24 -1.97
CA VAL A 28 10.62 -0.96 -1.56
C VAL A 28 12.09 -0.85 -1.97
N ASP A 29 12.85 -1.96 -1.91
CA ASP A 29 14.26 -2.03 -2.32
C ASP A 29 14.49 -1.68 -3.80
N GLN A 30 13.44 -1.71 -4.64
CA GLN A 30 13.50 -1.29 -6.04
C GLN A 30 13.27 0.22 -6.22
N THR A 31 12.83 0.91 -5.17
CA THR A 31 12.41 2.33 -5.20
C THR A 31 13.27 3.24 -4.33
N GLU A 32 13.88 2.67 -3.29
CA GLU A 32 14.72 3.37 -2.33
C GLU A 32 15.91 2.45 -1.98
N THR A 33 17.11 3.01 -1.97
CA THR A 33 18.29 2.29 -1.45
C THR A 33 18.19 2.20 0.06
N SER A 34 18.30 1.00 0.63
CA SER A 34 18.24 0.82 2.07
C SER A 34 19.40 1.49 2.80
N GLU A 35 19.08 2.12 3.93
CA GLU A 35 20.07 2.55 4.91
C GLU A 35 20.68 1.32 5.63
N PRO A 36 21.96 1.40 6.06
CA PRO A 36 22.65 0.28 6.69
C PRO A 36 22.08 -0.01 8.09
N GLU A 37 21.14 -0.94 8.16
CA GLU A 37 20.44 -1.37 9.37
C GLU A 37 20.16 -2.89 9.34
N PHE A 38 19.85 -3.48 10.49
CA PHE A 38 19.53 -4.90 10.61
C PHE A 38 18.33 -5.30 9.74
N VAL A 39 18.54 -6.32 8.90
CA VAL A 39 17.49 -6.95 8.10
C VAL A 39 17.04 -8.22 8.80
N ASP A 40 15.75 -8.29 9.14
CA ASP A 40 15.14 -9.51 9.67
C ASP A 40 14.66 -10.39 8.50
N GLU A 41 15.20 -11.61 8.38
CA GLU A 41 14.91 -12.52 7.27
C GLU A 41 13.47 -13.04 7.28
N PHE A 42 12.75 -12.94 8.41
CA PHE A 42 11.39 -13.45 8.57
C PHE A 42 10.33 -12.36 8.63
N MET A 43 10.73 -11.12 8.94
CA MET A 43 9.84 -9.99 9.18
C MET A 43 10.34 -8.76 8.42
N SER A 44 9.95 -8.64 7.15
CA SER A 44 10.44 -7.56 6.25
C SER A 44 10.06 -6.16 6.71
N ASP A 45 8.97 -6.02 7.47
CA ASP A 45 8.46 -4.78 8.05
C ASP A 45 9.19 -4.36 9.35
N ARG A 46 9.97 -5.25 9.96
CA ARG A 46 10.73 -4.94 11.17
C ARG A 46 11.80 -3.89 10.87
N ARG A 47 11.75 -2.75 11.57
CA ARG A 47 12.64 -1.59 11.39
C ARG A 47 12.56 -0.98 9.99
N LEU A 48 11.43 -1.13 9.30
CA LEU A 48 11.23 -0.57 7.97
C LEU A 48 11.50 0.94 7.94
N GLU A 49 11.10 1.67 8.99
CA GLU A 49 11.28 3.12 9.08
C GLU A 49 12.73 3.56 9.16
N ALA A 50 13.59 2.73 9.75
CA ALA A 50 15.03 2.98 9.80
C ALA A 50 15.71 2.62 8.48
N ARG A 51 15.24 1.56 7.81
CA ARG A 51 15.81 1.06 6.56
C ARG A 51 15.41 1.88 5.33
N PHE A 52 14.17 2.37 5.27
CA PHE A 52 13.61 3.09 4.12
C PHE A 52 12.89 4.37 4.57
N PRO A 53 13.64 5.39 5.03
CA PRO A 53 13.06 6.59 5.60
C PRO A 53 12.18 7.41 4.64
N GLN A 54 12.35 7.31 3.31
CA GLN A 54 11.47 8.01 2.37
C GLN A 54 10.15 7.26 2.18
N PHE A 55 10.19 5.94 1.99
CA PHE A 55 9.01 5.09 1.96
C PHE A 55 8.21 5.18 3.26
N ALA A 56 8.89 5.21 4.40
CA ALA A 56 8.28 5.31 5.72
C ALA A 56 7.39 6.56 5.89
N LYS A 57 7.75 7.68 5.25
CA LYS A 57 6.92 8.91 5.27
C LYS A 57 5.57 8.72 4.59
N LEU A 58 5.44 7.74 3.70
CA LEU A 58 4.20 7.43 2.99
C LEU A 58 3.30 6.46 3.76
N LEU A 59 3.84 5.67 4.71
CA LEU A 59 3.07 4.69 5.49
C LEU A 59 1.78 5.24 6.12
N PRO A 60 1.75 6.46 6.71
CA PRO A 60 0.51 7.02 7.25
C PRO A 60 -0.61 7.20 6.22
N THR A 61 -0.27 7.31 4.93
CA THR A 61 -1.24 7.38 3.83
C THR A 61 -1.68 5.99 3.34
N PHE A 62 -0.85 4.97 3.53
CA PHE A 62 -1.18 3.60 3.14
C PHE A 62 -2.08 2.88 4.14
N THR A 63 -2.14 3.35 5.39
CA THR A 63 -2.89 2.73 6.50
C THR A 63 -3.69 3.77 7.31
N GLN A 64 -4.63 4.45 6.65
CA GLN A 64 -5.39 5.56 7.24
C GLN A 64 -6.53 5.12 8.18
N GLY A 65 -6.69 3.82 8.42
CA GLY A 65 -7.66 3.27 9.35
C GLY A 65 -8.97 2.82 8.68
N TYR A 66 -9.84 2.23 9.50
CA TYR A 66 -11.03 1.47 9.07
C TYR A 66 -11.90 2.19 8.03
N ASP A 67 -12.18 3.47 8.25
CA ASP A 67 -13.10 4.23 7.41
C ASP A 67 -12.48 4.73 6.11
N ARG A 68 -11.14 4.81 6.02
CA ARG A 68 -10.43 5.43 4.90
C ARG A 68 -9.73 4.45 3.97
N THR A 69 -10.37 3.30 3.75
CA THR A 69 -9.79 2.23 2.90
C THR A 69 -9.68 2.63 1.43
N ALA A 70 -10.60 3.45 0.91
CA ALA A 70 -10.53 3.94 -0.46
C ALA A 70 -9.33 4.88 -0.65
N GLU A 71 -9.12 5.79 0.29
CA GLU A 71 -8.00 6.74 0.29
C GLU A 71 -6.66 6.02 0.41
N SER A 72 -6.57 5.02 1.30
CA SER A 72 -5.37 4.19 1.41
C SER A 72 -5.08 3.39 0.15
N ALA A 73 -6.10 2.83 -0.51
CA ALA A 73 -5.92 2.15 -1.79
C ALA A 73 -5.38 3.10 -2.88
N LEU A 74 -5.89 4.33 -2.93
CA LEU A 74 -5.44 5.34 -3.89
C LEU A 74 -4.01 5.79 -3.62
N ALA A 75 -3.63 5.98 -2.35
CA ALA A 75 -2.25 6.32 -1.98
C ALA A 75 -1.26 5.22 -2.37
N GLN A 76 -1.59 3.96 -2.08
CA GLN A 76 -0.80 2.79 -2.48
C GLN A 76 -0.68 2.69 -4.01
N LEU A 77 -1.77 2.93 -4.74
CA LEU A 77 -1.77 2.94 -6.21
C LEU A 77 -0.95 4.09 -6.79
N ALA A 78 -0.96 5.26 -6.16
CA ALA A 78 -0.15 6.41 -6.58
C ALA A 78 1.35 6.13 -6.43
N PHE A 79 1.76 5.48 -5.33
CA PHE A 79 3.12 4.98 -5.16
C PHE A 79 3.51 4.03 -6.29
N LEU A 80 2.69 3.01 -6.55
CA LEU A 80 2.96 2.06 -7.63
C LEU A 80 3.12 2.74 -9.00
N ASN A 81 2.23 3.67 -9.37
CA ASN A 81 2.33 4.38 -10.66
C ASN A 81 3.52 5.34 -10.74
N THR A 82 4.01 5.84 -9.61
CA THR A 82 5.18 6.73 -9.58
C THR A 82 6.47 5.95 -9.84
N HIS A 83 6.56 4.72 -9.34
CA HIS A 83 7.80 3.94 -9.36
C HIS A 83 7.81 2.80 -10.38
N PHE A 84 6.65 2.34 -10.85
CA PHE A 84 6.52 1.16 -11.71
C PHE A 84 5.54 1.37 -12.86
N SER A 85 5.74 0.59 -13.94
CA SER A 85 4.79 0.49 -15.04
C SER A 85 3.62 -0.43 -14.64
N VAL A 86 2.54 0.17 -14.15
CA VAL A 86 1.32 -0.56 -13.79
C VAL A 86 0.39 -0.69 -15.00
N ASN A 87 -0.33 -1.81 -15.11
CA ASN A 87 -1.35 -1.97 -16.15
C ASN A 87 -2.46 -0.92 -15.99
N GLN A 88 -2.63 -0.08 -17.02
CA GLN A 88 -3.57 1.04 -16.96
C GLN A 88 -5.03 0.60 -16.71
N ALA A 89 -5.48 -0.49 -17.33
CA ALA A 89 -6.85 -0.98 -17.12
C ALA A 89 -7.10 -1.42 -15.67
N MET A 90 -6.07 -1.93 -14.98
CA MET A 90 -6.14 -2.24 -13.55
C MET A 90 -6.19 -0.98 -12.70
N CYS A 91 -5.33 0.01 -13.00
CA CYS A 91 -5.35 1.32 -12.34
C CYS A 91 -6.74 1.95 -12.40
N ASP A 92 -7.28 2.08 -13.61
CA ASP A 92 -8.59 2.69 -13.85
C ASP A 92 -9.70 1.94 -13.11
N ARG A 93 -9.61 0.60 -13.06
CA ARG A 93 -10.56 -0.22 -12.32
C ARG A 93 -10.51 0.03 -10.81
N ILE A 94 -9.32 0.14 -10.24
CA ILE A 94 -9.15 0.42 -8.80
C ILE A 94 -9.66 1.82 -8.46
N ILE A 95 -9.29 2.83 -9.26
CA ILE A 95 -9.76 4.21 -9.10
C ILE A 95 -11.29 4.26 -9.18
N GLY A 96 -11.88 3.59 -10.17
CA GLY A 96 -13.33 3.51 -10.34
C GLY A 96 -14.05 2.71 -9.26
N LEU A 97 -13.35 1.95 -8.42
CA LEU A 97 -13.93 1.30 -7.23
C LEU A 97 -13.86 2.21 -5.99
N CYS A 98 -12.85 3.08 -5.89
CA CYS A 98 -12.63 3.97 -4.75
C CYS A 98 -13.48 5.25 -4.82
N THR A 99 -13.89 5.67 -6.01
CA THR A 99 -14.63 6.93 -6.26
C THR A 99 -16.16 6.77 -6.22
N ARG A 100 -16.69 5.57 -5.98
CA ARG A 100 -18.14 5.29 -5.94
C ARG A 100 -18.78 5.47 -4.56
N LEU A 101 -18.29 6.41 -3.75
CA LEU A 101 -18.84 6.71 -2.43
C LEU A 101 -20.06 7.62 -2.54
#